data_AF-A0A260YWE3-F1
#
_entry.id   AF-A0A260YWE3-F1
#
_cell.length_a   1.000
_cell.length_b   1.000
_cell.length_c   1.000
_cell.angle_alpha   90.00
_cell.angle_beta   90.00
_cell.angle_gamma   90.00
#
_symmetry.space_group_name_H-M   'P 1'
#
loop_
_entity.id
_entity.type
_entity.pdbx_description
1 polymer ?
#
loop_
_entity_poly.entity_id
_entity_poly.type
_entity_poly.pdbx_seq_one_letter_code
_entity_poly.pdbx_strand_id
1 'polypeptide(L)'
;MKIISFPMRIIKDVLKNLDPIDLINLSLASKKMGHLIPLADTHHFRVDLEHFLIISINEKQYNIQLLKNVSSRVTVMITIDNAWPAREWLHIYWNKKWTELLVHILQVFKCPLTTVNSKSMPNSKLIEAMLILSAEQCESKKIYIHQDLQKKKSLKNIIENLNITERLIITRIGTITRTVIGGVSSQRR
;
A
#
# COMPACT_ATOMS: atom_id res chain seq x y z
N MET A 1 -5.98 9.58 25.18
CA MET A 1 -7.21 8.84 24.81
C MET A 1 -7.23 7.50 25.56
N LYS A 2 -8.25 7.21 26.40
CA LYS A 2 -8.35 5.97 27.21
C LYS A 2 -9.16 4.86 26.48
N ILE A 3 -9.00 4.71 25.16
CA ILE A 3 -9.76 3.69 24.38
C ILE A 3 -9.43 2.27 24.88
N ILE A 4 -8.20 2.06 25.34
CA ILE A 4 -7.66 0.75 25.67
C ILE A 4 -8.28 0.16 26.96
N SER A 5 -8.96 0.95 27.79
CA SER A 5 -9.65 0.46 28.99
C SER A 5 -11.05 -0.09 28.71
N PHE A 6 -11.56 0.04 27.49
CA PHE A 6 -12.87 -0.50 27.14
C PHE A 6 -12.80 -2.01 26.86
N PRO A 7 -13.91 -2.74 27.07
CA PRO A 7 -14.06 -4.12 26.62
C PRO A 7 -13.73 -4.26 25.12
N MET A 8 -13.13 -5.40 24.75
CA MET A 8 -12.67 -5.67 23.39
C MET A 8 -13.75 -5.50 22.31
N ARG A 9 -15.01 -5.84 22.65
CA ARG A 9 -16.15 -5.64 21.73
C ARG A 9 -16.37 -4.16 21.40
N ILE A 10 -16.36 -3.30 22.41
CA ILE A 10 -16.53 -1.85 22.21
C ILE A 10 -15.37 -1.29 21.39
N ILE A 11 -14.14 -1.72 21.68
CA ILE A 11 -12.97 -1.31 20.88
C ILE A 11 -13.15 -1.69 19.41
N LYS A 12 -13.54 -2.93 19.14
CA LYS A 12 -13.80 -3.43 17.79
C LYS A 12 -14.86 -2.59 17.06
N ASP A 13 -15.98 -2.32 17.73
CA ASP A 13 -17.09 -1.56 17.15
C ASP A 13 -16.69 -0.12 16.86
N VAL A 14 -15.92 0.52 17.74
CA VAL A 14 -15.37 1.87 17.49
C VAL A 14 -14.44 1.85 16.28
N LEU A 15 -13.47 0.93 16.25
CA LEU A 15 -12.46 0.89 15.19
C LEU A 15 -13.07 0.62 13.81
N LYS A 16 -14.10 -0.23 13.71
CA LYS A 16 -14.80 -0.51 12.44
C LYS A 16 -15.49 0.70 11.81
N ASN A 17 -15.82 1.72 12.61
CA ASN A 17 -16.50 2.92 12.14
C ASN A 17 -15.52 4.03 11.71
N LEU A 18 -14.21 3.83 11.89
CA LEU A 18 -13.20 4.81 11.52
C LEU A 18 -12.76 4.65 10.08
N ASP A 19 -12.44 5.77 9.45
CA ASP A 19 -11.84 5.75 8.13
C ASP A 19 -10.36 5.32 8.17
N PRO A 20 -9.75 4.94 7.03
CA PRO A 20 -8.37 4.50 6.99
C PRO A 20 -7.36 5.51 7.52
N ILE A 21 -7.62 6.80 7.33
CA ILE A 21 -6.70 7.87 7.73
C ILE A 21 -6.72 8.01 9.24
N ASP A 22 -7.89 7.94 9.86
CA ASP A 22 -8.05 7.85 11.31
C ASP A 22 -7.37 6.59 11.87
N LEU A 23 -7.55 5.43 11.25
CA LEU A 23 -6.89 4.19 11.66
C LEU A 23 -5.37 4.28 11.56
N ILE A 24 -4.84 4.89 10.49
CA ILE A 24 -3.40 5.15 10.35
C ILE A 24 -2.95 6.07 11.48
N ASN A 25 -3.55 7.25 11.65
CA ASN A 25 -3.13 8.20 12.67
C ASN A 25 -3.22 7.60 14.09
N LEU A 26 -4.24 6.79 14.39
CA LEU A 26 -4.36 6.05 15.64
C LEU A 26 -3.23 5.05 15.84
N SER A 27 -2.84 4.33 14.80
CA SER A 27 -1.72 3.38 14.87
C SER A 27 -0.39 4.08 15.15
N LEU A 28 -0.24 5.34 14.74
CA LEU A 28 0.94 6.18 14.99
C LEU A 28 0.95 6.73 16.42
N ALA A 29 -0.21 6.90 17.05
CA ALA A 29 -0.32 7.42 18.41
C ALA A 29 0.25 6.44 19.45
N SER A 30 0.16 5.13 19.22
CA SER A 30 0.84 4.14 20.07
C SER A 30 0.97 2.77 19.40
N LYS A 31 2.06 2.06 19.72
CA LYS A 31 2.26 0.66 19.28
C LYS A 31 1.10 -0.26 19.67
N LYS A 32 0.54 -0.07 20.87
CA LYS A 32 -0.61 -0.85 21.36
C LYS A 32 -1.86 -0.64 20.48
N MET A 33 -2.11 0.59 20.04
CA MET A 33 -3.22 0.87 19.12
C MET A 33 -2.98 0.24 17.75
N GLY A 34 -1.74 0.30 17.23
CA GLY A 34 -1.36 -0.37 15.99
C GLY A 34 -1.68 -1.87 15.97
N HIS A 35 -1.49 -2.56 17.10
CA HIS A 35 -1.85 -3.98 17.24
C HIS A 35 -3.37 -4.25 17.25
N LEU A 36 -4.20 -3.24 17.53
CA LEU A 36 -5.66 -3.36 17.58
C LEU A 36 -6.32 -3.04 16.24
N ILE A 37 -5.64 -2.32 15.32
CA ILE A 37 -6.21 -1.93 14.03
C ILE A 37 -6.80 -3.09 13.22
N PRO A 38 -6.21 -4.30 13.18
CA PRO A 38 -6.83 -5.43 12.47
C PRO A 38 -8.25 -5.78 12.94
N LEU A 39 -8.65 -5.37 14.16
CA LEU A 39 -10.03 -5.54 14.64
C LEU A 39 -11.05 -4.70 13.87
N ALA A 40 -10.60 -3.62 13.22
CA ALA A 40 -11.40 -2.80 12.31
C ALA A 40 -11.76 -3.52 11.00
N ASP A 41 -11.34 -4.78 10.85
CA ASP A 41 -11.60 -5.61 9.68
C ASP A 41 -10.85 -5.17 8.41
N THR A 42 -9.73 -4.46 8.56
CA THR A 42 -8.96 -3.83 7.47
C THR A 42 -8.42 -4.76 6.37
N HIS A 43 -8.53 -6.07 6.54
CA HIS A 43 -8.03 -7.07 5.58
C HIS A 43 -8.71 -7.01 4.20
N HIS A 44 -9.92 -6.45 4.11
CA HIS A 44 -10.66 -6.26 2.85
C HIS A 44 -10.27 -4.98 2.10
N PHE A 45 -9.44 -4.11 2.68
CA PHE A 45 -9.03 -2.87 2.05
C PHE A 45 -8.17 -3.17 0.82
N ARG A 46 -8.45 -2.47 -0.28
CA ARG A 46 -7.62 -2.55 -1.48
C ARG A 46 -6.55 -1.47 -1.41
N VAL A 47 -5.29 -1.88 -1.33
CA VAL A 47 -4.15 -0.96 -1.35
C VAL A 47 -3.48 -1.03 -2.71
N ASP A 48 -3.46 0.05 -3.46
CA ASP A 48 -2.83 0.14 -4.77
C ASP A 48 -1.72 1.19 -4.77
N LEU A 49 -0.65 0.95 -5.51
CA LEU A 49 0.46 1.87 -5.68
C LEU A 49 0.57 2.30 -7.14
N GLU A 50 0.24 3.57 -7.39
CA GLU A 50 0.33 4.22 -8.69
C GLU A 50 1.02 5.58 -8.58
N HIS A 51 0.43 6.64 -9.13
CA HIS A 51 0.86 8.02 -8.88
C HIS A 51 0.71 8.40 -7.39
N PHE A 52 -0.27 7.79 -6.73
CA PHE A 52 -0.57 7.89 -5.31
C PHE A 52 -0.43 6.51 -4.65
N LEU A 53 -0.29 6.49 -3.33
CA LEU A 53 -0.67 5.31 -2.55
C LEU A 53 -2.19 5.41 -2.31
N ILE A 54 -2.95 4.47 -2.84
CA ILE A 54 -4.40 4.51 -2.86
C ILE A 54 -4.93 3.43 -1.93
N ILE A 55 -5.78 3.81 -0.99
CA ILE A 55 -6.59 2.86 -0.21
C ILE A 55 -8.02 2.97 -0.70
N SER A 56 -8.59 1.89 -1.20
CA SER A 56 -9.99 1.83 -1.66
C SER A 56 -10.83 1.01 -0.70
N ILE A 57 -11.96 1.57 -0.30
CA ILE A 57 -12.98 0.91 0.52
C ILE A 57 -14.33 1.24 -0.09
N ASN A 58 -15.02 0.22 -0.58
CA ASN A 58 -16.26 0.37 -1.33
C ASN A 58 -16.04 1.38 -2.48
N GLU A 59 -16.86 2.44 -2.54
CA GLU A 59 -16.80 3.50 -3.55
C GLU A 59 -15.80 4.62 -3.20
N LYS A 60 -15.24 4.62 -1.98
CA LYS A 60 -14.31 5.66 -1.51
C LYS A 60 -12.87 5.30 -1.81
N GLN A 61 -12.09 6.30 -2.21
CA GLN A 61 -10.65 6.19 -2.39
C GLN A 61 -9.91 7.29 -1.64
N TYR A 62 -8.86 6.88 -0.94
CA TYR A 62 -7.97 7.74 -0.18
C TYR A 62 -6.63 7.79 -0.91
N ASN A 63 -6.38 8.88 -1.63
CA ASN A 63 -5.21 9.08 -2.47
C ASN A 63 -4.13 9.81 -1.67
N ILE A 64 -3.17 9.05 -1.14
CA ILE A 64 -2.07 9.54 -0.30
C ILE A 64 -0.92 10.01 -1.19
N GLN A 65 -0.49 11.25 -0.98
CA GLN A 65 0.61 11.85 -1.74
C GLN A 65 1.96 11.17 -1.45
N LEU A 66 2.68 10.83 -2.51
CA LEU A 66 4.03 10.27 -2.43
C LEU A 66 5.06 11.40 -2.40
N LEU A 67 5.32 11.98 -1.23
CA LEU A 67 6.27 13.08 -1.08
C LEU A 67 7.71 12.61 -1.28
N LYS A 68 8.49 13.37 -2.07
CA LYS A 68 9.91 13.08 -2.31
C LYS A 68 10.75 13.29 -1.05
N ASN A 69 10.45 14.35 -0.31
CA ASN A 69 11.14 14.71 0.91
C ASN A 69 10.28 14.31 2.12
N VAL A 70 10.94 14.15 3.26
CA VAL A 70 10.25 14.00 4.54
C VAL A 70 9.43 15.26 4.80
N SER A 71 8.15 15.07 5.09
CA SER A 71 7.23 16.08 5.61
C SER A 71 6.68 15.56 6.91
N SER A 72 6.26 16.43 7.83
CA SER A 72 5.54 16.06 9.06
C SER A 72 4.04 15.82 8.83
N ARG A 73 3.54 16.20 7.65
CA ARG A 73 2.14 16.05 7.22
C ARG A 73 2.10 15.57 5.79
N VAL A 74 1.41 14.46 5.56
CA VAL A 74 1.16 13.92 4.23
C VAL A 74 -0.31 14.17 3.89
N THR A 75 -0.54 14.85 2.76
CA THR A 75 -1.87 15.17 2.29
C THR A 75 -2.54 13.94 1.67
N VAL A 76 -3.82 13.78 1.97
CA VAL A 76 -4.67 12.71 1.43
C VAL A 76 -5.89 13.33 0.77
N MET A 77 -6.14 12.97 -0.48
CA MET A 77 -7.35 13.38 -1.21
C MET A 77 -8.37 12.27 -1.20
N ILE A 78 -9.61 12.58 -0.83
CA ILE A 78 -10.72 11.64 -0.89
C ILE A 78 -11.49 11.85 -2.20
N THR A 79 -11.63 10.77 -2.96
CA THR A 79 -12.51 10.70 -4.14
C THR A 79 -13.58 9.63 -3.91
N ILE A 80 -14.75 9.81 -4.55
CA ILE A 80 -15.84 8.83 -4.57
C ILE A 80 -16.09 8.50 -6.04
N ASP A 81 -16.20 7.22 -6.37
CA ASP A 81 -16.42 6.74 -7.75
C ASP A 81 -15.35 7.21 -8.75
N ASN A 82 -14.11 7.39 -8.31
CA ASN A 82 -13.02 7.99 -9.10
C ASN A 82 -13.34 9.40 -9.64
N ALA A 83 -14.37 10.07 -9.13
CA ALA A 83 -14.75 11.39 -9.60
C ALA A 83 -13.72 12.43 -9.11
N TRP A 84 -13.28 13.27 -10.05
CA TRP A 84 -12.54 14.49 -9.78
C TRP A 84 -13.47 15.70 -9.95
N PRO A 85 -13.32 16.77 -9.15
CA PRO A 85 -12.26 17.01 -8.15
C PRO A 85 -12.44 16.23 -6.85
N ALA A 86 -11.38 16.16 -6.04
CA ALA A 86 -11.41 15.57 -4.70
C ALA A 86 -12.49 16.25 -3.84
N ARG A 87 -13.27 15.46 -3.12
CA ARG A 87 -14.35 15.97 -2.25
C ARG A 87 -13.80 16.57 -0.96
N GLU A 88 -12.79 15.91 -0.40
CA GLU A 88 -12.25 16.25 0.92
C GLU A 88 -10.73 16.03 0.95
N TRP A 89 -10.09 16.74 1.88
CA TRP A 89 -8.65 16.69 2.13
C TRP A 89 -8.39 16.34 3.59
N LEU A 90 -7.62 15.28 3.81
CA LEU A 90 -7.18 14.84 5.13
C LEU A 90 -5.66 14.86 5.25
N HIS A 91 -5.15 14.58 6.45
CA HIS A 91 -3.73 14.53 6.73
C HIS A 91 -3.33 13.29 7.52
N ILE A 92 -2.20 12.70 7.14
CA ILE A 92 -1.48 11.72 7.95
C ILE A 92 -0.28 12.41 8.60
N TYR A 93 -0.12 12.21 9.91
CA TYR A 93 1.03 12.72 10.67
C TYR A 93 2.21 11.75 10.58
N TRP A 94 2.89 11.78 9.44
CA TRP A 94 4.07 10.96 9.18
C TRP A 94 5.30 11.85 9.13
N ASN A 95 6.47 11.40 9.60
CA ASN A 95 7.72 12.18 9.58
C ASN A 95 8.91 11.39 9.03
N LYS A 96 8.64 10.35 8.23
CA LYS A 96 9.66 9.55 7.53
C LYS A 96 9.40 9.50 6.03
N LYS A 97 10.08 8.62 5.30
CA LYS A 97 9.86 8.47 3.86
C LYS A 97 8.49 7.87 3.56
N TRP A 98 7.92 8.18 2.41
CA TRP A 98 6.64 7.64 1.96
C TRP A 98 6.67 6.10 1.82
N THR A 99 7.82 5.52 1.49
CA THR A 99 8.03 4.07 1.40
C THR A 99 7.84 3.38 2.74
N GLU A 100 8.29 4.02 3.82
CA GLU A 100 8.08 3.51 5.18
C GLU A 100 6.62 3.64 5.61
N LEU A 101 5.90 4.68 5.13
CA LEU A 101 4.45 4.80 5.35
C LEU A 101 3.69 3.67 4.65
N LEU A 102 4.08 3.32 3.42
CA LEU A 102 3.53 2.18 2.69
C LEU A 102 3.67 0.88 3.51
N VAL A 103 4.88 0.57 3.98
CA VAL A 103 5.13 -0.62 4.80
C VAL A 103 4.29 -0.60 6.08
N HIS A 104 4.25 0.55 6.76
CA HIS A 104 3.45 0.73 7.97
C HIS A 104 1.97 0.41 7.72
N ILE A 105 1.39 0.93 6.63
CA ILE A 105 0.01 0.68 6.24
C ILE A 105 -0.23 -0.82 6.02
N LEU A 106 0.61 -1.49 5.22
CA LEU A 106 0.46 -2.92 4.94
C LEU A 106 0.55 -3.77 6.24
N GLN A 107 1.50 -3.43 7.12
CA GLN A 107 1.72 -4.15 8.37
C GLN A 107 0.61 -3.94 9.41
N VAL A 108 0.10 -2.72 9.54
CA VAL A 108 -0.96 -2.35 10.48
C VAL A 108 -2.32 -2.85 10.02
N PHE A 109 -2.62 -2.72 8.72
CA PHE A 109 -3.88 -3.19 8.17
C PHE A 109 -3.90 -4.71 7.93
N LYS A 110 -2.75 -5.37 7.96
CA LYS A 110 -2.62 -6.81 7.68
C LYS A 110 -3.26 -7.17 6.33
N CYS A 111 -3.03 -6.33 5.34
CA CYS A 111 -3.51 -6.52 3.97
C CYS A 111 -2.33 -6.48 3.00
N PRO A 112 -2.39 -7.27 1.91
CA PRO A 112 -1.36 -7.24 0.88
C PRO A 112 -1.49 -6.00 -0.01
N LEU A 113 -0.39 -5.60 -0.63
CA LEU A 113 -0.41 -4.61 -1.70
C LEU A 113 -1.13 -5.22 -2.89
N THR A 114 -2.31 -4.71 -3.25
CA THR A 114 -3.16 -5.30 -4.27
C THR A 114 -2.56 -5.11 -5.66
N THR A 115 -2.17 -3.89 -6.00
CA THR A 115 -1.62 -3.58 -7.31
C THR A 115 -0.44 -2.63 -7.22
N VAL A 116 0.59 -2.85 -8.02
CA VAL A 116 1.57 -1.82 -8.37
C VAL A 116 1.53 -1.55 -9.86
N ASN A 117 1.36 -0.28 -10.25
CA ASN A 117 1.30 0.13 -11.64
C ASN A 117 2.45 1.06 -12.02
N SER A 118 3.45 0.53 -12.74
CA SER A 118 4.61 1.31 -13.12
C SER A 118 4.34 2.38 -14.17
N LYS A 119 3.22 2.30 -14.92
CA LYS A 119 2.93 3.24 -16.01
C LYS A 119 2.61 4.63 -15.48
N SER A 120 1.95 4.70 -14.32
CA SER A 120 1.46 5.94 -13.72
C SER A 120 2.45 6.58 -12.74
N MET A 121 3.64 6.00 -12.56
CA MET A 121 4.61 6.38 -11.53
C MET A 121 6.00 6.67 -12.11
N PRO A 122 6.72 7.69 -11.62
CA PRO A 122 8.12 7.91 -11.98
C PRO A 122 9.01 6.71 -11.61
N ASN A 123 9.96 6.39 -12.50
CA ASN A 123 10.87 5.25 -12.33
C ASN A 123 11.65 5.24 -11.00
N SER A 124 12.03 6.41 -10.49
CA SER A 124 12.73 6.52 -9.20
C SER A 124 11.85 6.06 -8.05
N LYS A 125 10.59 6.51 -7.99
CA LYS A 125 9.62 6.08 -6.98
C LYS A 125 9.30 4.59 -7.09
N LEU A 126 9.20 4.07 -8.32
CA LEU A 126 9.02 2.63 -8.53
C LEU A 126 10.17 1.83 -7.92
N ILE A 127 11.42 2.21 -8.21
CA ILE A 127 12.60 1.51 -7.69
C ILE A 127 12.63 1.59 -6.15
N GLU A 128 12.36 2.77 -5.57
CA GLU A 128 12.27 2.94 -4.12
C GLU A 128 11.20 2.02 -3.50
N ALA A 129 10.02 1.92 -4.13
CA ALA A 129 8.95 1.03 -3.69
C ALA A 129 9.38 -0.44 -3.73
N MET A 130 9.94 -0.89 -4.86
CA MET A 130 10.30 -2.28 -5.04
C MET A 130 11.42 -2.71 -4.07
N LEU A 131 12.38 -1.81 -3.80
CA LEU A 131 13.43 -2.06 -2.80
C LEU A 131 12.84 -2.27 -1.41
N ILE A 132 11.95 -1.37 -0.95
CA ILE A 132 11.37 -1.51 0.39
C ILE A 132 10.45 -2.72 0.50
N LEU A 133 9.63 -3.00 -0.54
CA LEU A 133 8.72 -4.14 -0.56
C LEU A 133 9.47 -5.46 -0.51
N SER A 134 10.60 -5.55 -1.23
CA SER A 134 11.48 -6.72 -1.19
C SER A 134 12.19 -6.85 0.16
N ALA A 135 12.74 -5.76 0.70
CA ALA A 135 13.44 -5.78 1.99
C ALA A 135 12.53 -6.21 3.14
N GLU A 136 11.29 -5.70 3.17
CA GLU A 136 10.29 -5.99 4.21
C GLU A 136 9.44 -7.22 3.89
N GLN A 137 9.76 -7.95 2.81
CA GLN A 137 9.04 -9.14 2.36
C GLN A 137 7.51 -8.95 2.27
N CYS A 138 7.10 -7.75 1.86
CA CYS A 138 5.70 -7.36 1.76
C CYS A 138 5.01 -8.13 0.64
N GLU A 139 3.87 -8.73 0.96
CA GLU A 139 3.05 -9.42 -0.03
C GLU A 139 2.48 -8.43 -1.05
N SER A 140 2.67 -8.73 -2.33
CA SER A 140 2.09 -7.99 -3.45
C SER A 140 1.29 -8.94 -4.34
N LYS A 141 0.00 -8.68 -4.55
CA LYS A 141 -0.83 -9.55 -5.40
C LYS A 141 -0.44 -9.40 -6.87
N LYS A 142 -0.55 -8.18 -7.40
CA LYS A 142 -0.32 -7.90 -8.83
C LYS A 142 0.70 -6.79 -9.02
N ILE A 143 1.65 -7.02 -9.92
CA ILE A 143 2.63 -6.00 -10.31
C ILE A 143 2.64 -5.85 -11.82
N TYR A 144 2.43 -4.62 -12.29
CA TYR A 144 2.47 -4.23 -13.69
C TYR A 144 3.73 -3.42 -13.96
N ILE A 145 4.63 -3.95 -14.78
CA ILE A 145 5.93 -3.33 -15.09
C ILE A 145 6.03 -3.05 -16.58
N HIS A 146 6.34 -1.81 -16.92
CA HIS A 146 6.62 -1.41 -18.30
C HIS A 146 7.93 -2.05 -18.77
N GLN A 147 7.94 -2.61 -19.98
CA GLN A 147 9.03 -3.43 -20.48
C GLN A 147 10.40 -2.72 -20.45
N ASP A 148 10.43 -1.41 -20.69
CA ASP A 148 11.68 -0.63 -20.67
C ASP A 148 12.35 -0.60 -19.30
N LEU A 149 11.57 -0.81 -18.23
CA LEU A 149 12.09 -0.88 -16.87
C LEU A 149 12.66 -2.26 -16.54
N GLN A 150 12.13 -3.31 -17.17
CA GLN A 150 12.64 -4.68 -17.01
C GLN A 150 14.07 -4.85 -17.55
N LYS A 151 14.45 -4.07 -18.57
CA LYS A 151 15.80 -4.14 -19.17
C LYS A 151 16.91 -3.67 -18.20
N LYS A 152 16.55 -2.98 -17.11
CA LYS A 152 17.51 -2.56 -16.08
C LYS A 152 17.85 -3.73 -15.18
N LYS A 153 19.11 -4.18 -15.21
CA LYS A 153 19.62 -5.30 -14.39
C LYS A 153 19.29 -5.15 -12.90
N SER A 154 19.33 -3.92 -12.38
CA SER A 154 18.96 -3.62 -11.00
C SER A 154 17.51 -3.95 -10.68
N LEU A 155 16.56 -3.61 -11.56
CA LEU A 155 15.14 -3.88 -11.36
C LEU A 155 14.83 -5.38 -11.44
N LYS A 156 15.50 -6.09 -12.36
CA LYS A 156 15.32 -7.54 -12.55
C LYS A 156 15.60 -8.31 -11.25
N ASN A 157 16.74 -8.04 -10.60
CA ASN A 157 17.09 -8.71 -9.35
C ASN A 157 16.10 -8.40 -8.22
N ILE A 158 15.58 -7.18 -8.17
CA ILE A 158 14.58 -6.80 -7.16
C ILE A 158 13.28 -7.58 -7.40
N ILE A 159 12.81 -7.64 -8.64
CA ILE A 159 11.57 -8.35 -9.00
C ILE A 159 11.64 -9.84 -8.63
N GLU A 160 12.78 -10.49 -8.84
CA GLU A 160 13.00 -11.89 -8.47
C GLU A 160 12.88 -12.13 -6.96
N ASN A 161 13.11 -11.11 -6.13
CA ASN A 161 13.03 -11.17 -4.67
C ASN A 161 11.71 -10.58 -4.11
N LEU A 162 10.74 -10.24 -4.96
CA LEU A 162 9.44 -9.76 -4.51
C LEU A 162 8.52 -10.94 -4.19
N ASN A 163 7.78 -10.81 -3.09
CA ASN A 163 6.73 -11.76 -2.72
C ASN A 163 5.45 -11.46 -3.53
N ILE A 164 5.40 -11.98 -4.76
CA ILE A 164 4.26 -11.81 -5.68
C ILE A 164 3.31 -13.02 -5.59
N THR A 165 2.08 -12.81 -5.12
CA THR A 165 1.15 -13.93 -4.83
C THR A 165 0.14 -14.22 -5.93
N GLU A 166 -0.13 -13.28 -6.85
CA GLU A 166 -1.04 -13.54 -7.97
C GLU A 166 -0.33 -13.44 -9.32
N ARG A 167 0.08 -12.24 -9.74
CA ARG A 167 0.56 -12.01 -11.13
C ARG A 167 1.64 -10.94 -11.24
N LEU A 168 2.67 -11.26 -12.03
CA LEU A 168 3.57 -10.27 -12.62
C LEU A 168 3.22 -10.09 -14.10
N ILE A 169 2.93 -8.85 -14.50
CA ILE A 169 2.51 -8.50 -15.87
C ILE A 169 3.51 -7.50 -16.45
N ILE A 170 4.11 -7.86 -17.58
CA ILE A 170 5.04 -6.98 -18.30
C ILE A 170 4.31 -6.36 -19.49
N THR A 171 4.15 -5.04 -19.46
CA THR A 171 3.42 -4.29 -20.50
C THR A 171 4.38 -3.74 -21.55
N ARG A 172 4.07 -3.97 -22.83
CA ARG A 172 4.67 -3.26 -23.97
C ARG A 172 3.69 -2.18 -24.44
N ILE A 173 4.20 -1.10 -25.04
CA ILE A 173 3.36 -0.17 -25.81
C ILE A 173 2.60 -1.00 -26.86
N GLY A 174 1.27 -1.06 -26.72
CA GLY A 174 0.37 -1.69 -27.69
C GLY A 174 0.09 -3.20 -27.56
N THR A 175 0.65 -3.94 -26.59
CA THR A 175 0.32 -5.38 -26.41
C THR A 175 0.75 -5.94 -25.05
N ILE A 176 -0.07 -6.82 -24.45
CA ILE A 176 0.29 -7.60 -23.24
C ILE A 176 1.08 -8.83 -23.69
N THR A 177 2.37 -8.89 -23.38
CA THR A 177 3.25 -9.94 -23.92
C THR A 177 3.61 -11.07 -22.96
N ARG A 178 3.40 -10.94 -21.64
CA ARG A 178 3.77 -12.02 -20.71
C ARG A 178 3.05 -11.91 -19.37
N THR A 179 2.37 -12.99 -18.98
CA THR A 179 1.87 -13.24 -17.63
C THR A 179 2.79 -14.26 -16.98
N VAL A 180 3.45 -13.91 -15.88
CA VAL A 180 4.15 -14.88 -15.02
C VAL A 180 3.30 -15.04 -13.77
N ILE A 181 2.78 -16.25 -13.57
CA ILE A 181 2.04 -16.60 -12.35
C ILE A 181 3.09 -16.87 -11.27
N GLY A 182 3.01 -16.14 -10.15
CA GLY A 182 3.87 -16.35 -9.00
C GLY A 182 3.54 -17.69 -8.35
N GLY A 183 4.39 -18.69 -8.57
CA GLY A 183 4.29 -20.00 -7.95
C GLY A 183 5.42 -20.18 -6.93
N VAL A 184 5.04 -20.44 -5.69
CA VAL A 184 5.89 -20.80 -4.55
C VAL A 184 6.89 -21.90 -4.94
N SER A 185 8.18 -21.62 -4.80
CA SER A 185 9.22 -22.66 -4.83
C SER A 185 9.34 -23.34 -3.46
N SER A 186 8.33 -24.15 -3.10
CA SER A 186 8.50 -25.15 -2.06
C SER A 186 9.02 -26.44 -2.69
N GLN A 187 10.34 -26.59 -2.79
CA GLN A 187 11.01 -27.88 -2.75
C GLN A 187 12.52 -27.66 -2.66
N ARG A 188 13.07 -27.93 -1.46
CA ARG A 188 14.35 -28.64 -1.20
C ARG A 188 14.74 -28.47 0.28
N ARG A 189 14.32 -29.40 1.12
CA ARG A 189 15.15 -30.49 1.66
C ARG A 189 14.26 -31.48 2.40
#